data_AF-A0A2U2M3V5-F1
#
_entry.id   AF-A0A2U2M3V5-F1
#
_cell.length_a   1.000
_cell.length_b   1.000
_cell.length_c   1.000
_cell.angle_alpha   90.00
_cell.angle_beta   90.00
_cell.angle_gamma   90.00
#
_symmetry.space_group_name_H-M   'P 1'
#
loop_
_entity.id
_entity.type
_entity.pdbx_description
1 polymer ?
#
loop_
_entity_poly.entity_id
_entity_poly.type
_entity_poly.pdbx_seq_one_letter_code
_entity_poly.pdbx_strand_id
1 'polypeptide(L)' 'MNDKIAVHVKGVDYSANADDSKMHVTLNIDIFEEPRFDNMKLVEKLARKVNEIKL' A
#
# COMPACT_ATOMS: atom_id res chain seq x y z
N MET A 1 5.68 -20.51 8.41
CA MET A 1 6.65 -19.75 7.59
C MET A 1 6.50 -18.29 7.94
N ASN A 2 7.60 -17.54 8.05
CA ASN A 2 7.55 -16.11 8.31
C ASN A 2 7.31 -15.44 6.94
N ASP A 3 6.05 -15.30 6.53
CA ASP A 3 5.65 -14.68 5.26
C ASP A 3 5.79 -13.15 5.31
N LYS A 4 6.82 -12.67 6.01
CA LYS A 4 7.08 -11.25 6.22
C LYS A 4 8.04 -10.78 5.15
N ILE A 5 7.52 -9.97 4.23
CA ILE A 5 8.30 -9.32 3.20
C ILE A 5 8.92 -8.05 3.79
N ALA A 6 10.22 -7.89 3.58
CA ALA A 6 10.93 -6.67 3.99
C ALA A 6 10.52 -5.52 3.05
N VAL A 7 9.96 -4.47 3.63
CA VAL A 7 9.58 -3.26 2.91
C VAL A 7 10.21 -2.05 3.56
N HIS A 8 10.54 -1.04 2.76
CA HIS A 8 10.96 0.27 3.23
C HIS A 8 9.96 1.33 2.76
N VAL A 9 9.40 2.05 3.73
CA VAL A 9 8.50 3.16 3.45
C VAL A 9 9.34 4.37 3.07
N LYS A 10 9.23 4.80 1.82
CA LYS A 10 9.92 6.00 1.31
C LYS A 10 9.25 7.29 1.74
N GLY A 11 7.93 7.26 1.86
CA GLY A 11 7.15 8.42 2.21
C GLY A 11 5.66 8.12 2.26
N VAL A 12 4.94 9.01 2.92
CA VAL A 12 3.48 9.03 2.97
C VAL A 12 3.05 10.41 2.50
N ASP A 13 2.30 10.45 1.42
CA ASP A 13 1.73 11.69 0.90
C ASP A 13 0.25 11.75 1.24
N TYR A 14 -0.19 12.93 1.66
CA TYR A 14 -1.57 13.20 2.04
C TYR A 14 -2.10 14.29 1.12
N SER A 15 -3.18 14.00 0.40
CA SER A 15 -3.92 15.00 -0.36
C SER A 15 -5.35 15.07 0.13
N ALA A 16 -5.75 16.27 0.52
CA ALA A 16 -7.13 16.60 0.82
C ALA A 16 -7.64 17.43 -0.36
N ASN A 17 -8.75 17.02 -0.94
CA ASN A 17 -9.40 17.79 -2.00
C ASN A 17 -10.64 18.45 -1.40
N ALA A 18 -10.85 19.75 -1.59
CA ALA A 18 -11.92 20.48 -0.92
C ALA A 18 -13.33 19.97 -1.31
N ASP A 19 -13.45 19.38 -2.50
CA ASP A 19 -14.68 18.80 -3.04
C ASP A 19 -14.86 17.30 -2.69
N ASP A 20 -13.86 16.66 -2.08
CA ASP A 20 -13.94 15.27 -1.66
C ASP A 20 -13.89 15.20 -0.13
N SER A 21 -14.91 14.60 0.49
CA SER A 21 -14.95 14.39 1.94
C SER A 21 -13.92 13.36 2.44
N LYS A 22 -13.13 12.80 1.53
CA LYS A 22 -12.09 11.80 1.81
C LYS A 22 -10.70 12.41 1.77
N MET A 23 -9.88 11.96 2.71
CA MET A 23 -8.44 12.16 2.67
C MET A 23 -7.82 11.08 1.79
N HIS A 24 -7.14 11.48 0.72
CA HIS A 24 -6.38 10.58 -0.12
C HIS A 24 -4.99 10.40 0.50
N VAL A 25 -4.62 9.14 0.72
CA VAL A 25 -3.32 8.76 1.29
C VAL A 25 -2.58 7.90 0.28
N THR A 26 -1.40 8.36 -0.12
CA THR A 26 -0.49 7.61 -1.00
C THR A 26 0.68 7.11 -0.18
N LEU A 27 0.90 5.79 -0.20
CA LEU A 27 2.03 5.16 0.49
C LEU A 27 3.07 4.71 -0.54
N ASN A 28 4.25 5.32 -0.50
CA ASN A 28 5.37 4.95 -1.36
C ASN A 28 6.25 3.93 -0.63
N ILE A 29 6.34 2.70 -1.16
CA ILE A 29 7.15 1.61 -0.58
C ILE A 29 8.12 1.04 -1.60
N ASP A 30 9.34 0.76 -1.13
CA ASP A 30 10.26 -0.16 -1.78
C ASP A 30 10.04 -1.55 -1.20
N ILE A 31 9.90 -2.56 -2.06
CA ILE A 31 9.86 -3.95 -1.66
C ILE A 31 11.24 -4.53 -1.93
N PHE A 32 11.93 -5.00 -0.89
CA PHE A 32 13.28 -5.58 -1.02
C PHE A 32 13.21 -7.07 -1.36
N GLU A 33 12.41 -7.38 -2.37
CA GLU A 33 12.41 -8.69 -2.99
C GLU A 33 12.55 -8.53 -4.49
N GLU A 34 13.16 -9.54 -5.10
CA GLU A 34 13.26 -9.62 -6.55
C GLU A 34 11.85 -9.48 -7.16
N PRO A 35 11.64 -8.60 -8.16
CA PRO A 35 10.32 -8.36 -8.72
C PRO A 35 9.81 -9.63 -9.43
N ARG A 36 9.02 -10.41 -8.70
CA ARG A 36 8.36 -11.63 -9.20
C ARG A 36 6.86 -11.35 -9.30
N PHE A 37 6.18 -12.13 -10.13
CA PHE A 37 4.72 -12.01 -10.33
C PHE A 37 3.94 -12.13 -8.99
N ASP A 38 4.49 -12.88 -8.03
CA ASP A 38 3.92 -13.01 -6.69
C ASP A 38 4.05 -11.73 -5.84
N ASN A 39 5.02 -10.86 -6.12
CA ASN A 39 5.19 -9.56 -5.47
C ASN A 39 4.20 -8.52 -6.01
N MET A 40 3.73 -8.67 -7.25
CA MET A 40 2.61 -7.86 -7.76
C MET A 40 1.29 -8.19 -7.05
N LYS A 41 1.06 -9.47 -6.70
CA LYS A 41 -0.09 -9.87 -5.88
C LYS A 41 -0.03 -9.30 -4.47
N LEU A 42 1.14 -8.88 -3.97
CA LEU A 42 1.25 -8.19 -2.69
C LEU A 42 0.53 -6.84 -2.73
N VAL A 43 0.70 -6.07 -3.80
CA VAL A 43 0.05 -4.77 -3.99
C VAL A 43 -1.47 -4.95 -4.06
N GLU A 44 -1.96 -5.96 -4.79
CA GLU A 44 -3.38 -6.29 -4.82
C GLU A 44 -3.94 -6.68 -3.44
N LYS A 45 -3.20 -7.51 -2.68
CA LYS A 45 -3.58 -7.88 -1.31
C LYS A 45 -3.60 -6.67 -0.37
N LEU A 46 -2.65 -5.75 -0.52
CA LEU A 46 -2.59 -4.51 0.26
C LEU A 46 -3.81 -3.63 -0.05
N ALA A 47 -4.10 -3.41 -1.33
CA ALA A 47 -5.27 -2.66 -1.78
C ALA A 47 -6.59 -3.26 -1.29
N ARG A 48 -6.71 -4.60 -1.31
CA ARG A 48 -7.88 -5.31 -0.80
C ARG A 48 -8.02 -5.14 0.72
N LYS A 49 -6.96 -5.32 1.50
CA LYS A 49 -7.00 -5.10 2.95
C LYS A 49 -7.36 -3.67 3.32
N VAL A 50 -6.81 -2.68 2.63
CA VAL A 50 -7.17 -1.27 2.86
C VAL A 50 -8.65 -1.02 2.56
N ASN A 51 -9.20 -1.63 1.50
CA ASN A 51 -10.64 -1.54 1.21
C ASN A 51 -11.53 -2.31 2.21
N GLU A 52 -11.06 -3.42 2.77
CA GLU A 52 -11.76 -4.17 3.81
C GLU A 52 -11.75 -3.46 5.18
N ILE A 53 -10.80 -2.55 5.43
CA ILE A 53 -10.72 -1.69 6.63
C ILE A 53 -11.75 -0.54 6.59
N LYS A 54 -12.55 -0.40 5.52
CA LYS A 54 -13.66 0.56 5.48
C LYS A 54 -14.65 0.30 6.63
N LEU A 55 -14.53 1.14 7.66
CA LEU A 55 -15.52 1.43 8.70
C LEU A 55 -16.68 2.25 8.12
#